data_AF-A0A6A5TZ78-F1
#
_entry.id   AF-A0A6A5TZ78-F1
#
_cell.length_a   1.000
_cell.length_b   1.000
_cell.length_c   1.000
_cell.angle_alpha   90.00
_cell.angle_beta   90.00
_cell.angle_gamma   90.00
#
_symmetry.space_group_name_H-M   'P 1'
#
loop_
_entity.id
_entity.type
_entity.pdbx_description
1 polymer ?
#
loop_
_entity_poly.entity_id
_entity_poly.type
_entity_poly.pdbx_seq_one_letter_code
_entity_poly.pdbx_strand_id
1 'polypeptide(L)'
;MTPTILSRIHSIWEASALSMNKITTITSSMTLQSVPPPPPSDLPNSLGFSSDSTPEKDVVLCLIPIFFENSDAQGELDVATQDVIHSIDQVAEQEKASKKFTYLNYAARWQNPLRDYGSHVFGDLQQVAKKYDPQGIFQDQVGGFKLFREKK
;
A
#
# COMPACT_ATOMS: atom_id res chain seq x y z
N MET A 1 14.79 8.38 -6.52
CA MET A 1 15.41 7.20 -5.87
C MET A 1 16.86 7.50 -5.53
N THR A 2 17.28 7.21 -4.31
CA THR A 2 18.68 7.26 -3.87
C THR A 2 19.44 6.00 -4.33
N PRO A 3 20.78 6.01 -4.43
CA PRO A 3 21.54 4.84 -4.89
C PRO A 3 21.43 3.62 -3.96
N THR A 4 21.10 3.82 -2.69
CA THR A 4 21.14 2.79 -1.64
C THR A 4 19.78 2.19 -1.29
N ILE A 5 18.67 2.87 -1.59
CA ILE A 5 17.34 2.50 -1.07
C ILE A 5 16.93 1.08 -1.42
N LEU A 6 17.09 0.66 -2.68
CA LEU A 6 16.69 -0.69 -3.10
C LEU A 6 17.53 -1.77 -2.42
N SER A 7 18.83 -1.52 -2.25
CA SER A 7 19.71 -2.47 -1.56
C SER A 7 19.30 -2.62 -0.08
N ARG A 8 19.00 -1.52 0.61
CA ARG A 8 18.57 -1.55 2.01
C ARG A 8 17.19 -2.21 2.18
N ILE A 9 16.24 -1.89 1.31
CA ILE A 9 14.91 -2.51 1.30
C ILE A 9 15.04 -4.03 1.07
N HIS A 10 15.86 -4.44 0.10
CA HIS A 10 16.12 -5.85 -0.17
C HIS A 10 16.68 -6.56 1.07
N SER A 11 17.69 -5.99 1.74
CA SER A 11 18.26 -6.59 2.95
C SER A 11 17.24 -6.73 4.09
N ILE A 12 16.35 -5.74 4.26
CA ILE A 12 15.26 -5.80 5.25
C ILE A 12 14.30 -6.95 4.91
N TRP A 13 13.86 -7.02 3.65
CA TRP A 13 12.96 -8.07 3.19
C TRP A 13 13.58 -9.47 3.37
N GLU A 14 14.82 -9.67 2.92
CA GLU A 14 15.53 -10.95 3.00
C GLU A 14 15.69 -11.42 4.45
N ALA A 15 16.19 -10.56 5.34
CA ALA A 15 16.34 -10.89 6.75
C ALA A 15 15.00 -11.22 7.41
N SER A 16 13.94 -10.48 7.05
CA SER A 16 12.60 -10.71 7.58
C SER A 16 12.00 -12.01 7.09
N ALA A 17 12.15 -12.33 5.80
CA ALA A 17 11.68 -13.59 5.22
C ALA A 17 12.37 -14.80 5.88
N LEU A 18 13.69 -14.73 6.08
CA LEU A 18 14.44 -15.77 6.80
C LEU A 18 14.00 -15.91 8.26
N SER A 19 13.64 -14.81 8.92
CA SER A 19 13.11 -14.83 10.28
C SER A 19 11.72 -15.45 10.35
N MET A 20 10.81 -15.05 9.46
CA MET A 20 9.44 -15.59 9.38
C MET A 20 9.41 -17.08 9.06
N ASN A 21 10.41 -17.58 8.32
CA ASN A 21 10.54 -19.01 8.03
C ASN A 21 10.78 -19.88 9.29
N LYS A 22 11.07 -19.26 10.45
CA LYS A 22 11.16 -19.93 11.75
C LYS A 22 9.79 -20.11 12.43
N ILE A 23 8.79 -19.33 12.01
CA ILE A 23 7.40 -19.41 12.51
C ILE A 23 6.69 -20.56 11.78
N THR A 24 6.73 -20.53 10.45
CA THR A 24 6.20 -21.57 9.56
C THR A 24 6.97 -21.52 8.26
N THR A 25 6.93 -22.60 7.48
CA THR A 25 7.45 -22.57 6.10
C THR A 25 6.71 -21.49 5.31
N ILE A 26 7.47 -20.52 4.78
CA ILE A 26 6.94 -19.47 3.93
C ILE A 26 7.60 -19.48 2.54
N THR A 27 6.86 -18.96 1.56
CA THR A 27 7.43 -18.47 0.30
C THR A 27 7.14 -16.99 0.21
N SER A 28 8.16 -16.17 -0.02
CA SER A 28 8.01 -14.72 -0.22
C SER A 28 8.73 -14.28 -1.49
N SER A 29 8.22 -13.23 -2.11
CA SER A 29 8.90 -12.51 -3.18
C SER A 29 8.89 -11.01 -2.88
N MET A 30 9.72 -10.25 -3.58
CA MET A 30 9.66 -8.79 -3.58
C MET A 30 9.59 -8.33 -5.03
N THR A 31 8.47 -7.69 -5.38
CA THR A 31 8.20 -7.21 -6.73
C THR A 31 8.28 -5.69 -6.76
N LEU A 32 9.03 -5.15 -7.72
CA LEU A 32 9.13 -3.72 -7.98
C LEU A 32 8.39 -3.39 -9.27
N GLN A 33 7.43 -2.48 -9.22
CA GLN A 33 6.64 -2.07 -10.38
C GLN A 33 6.72 -0.56 -10.58
N SER A 34 6.88 -0.12 -11.83
CA SER A 34 6.76 1.29 -12.16
C SER A 34 5.31 1.76 -12.02
N VAL A 35 5.15 3.04 -11.67
CA VAL A 35 3.85 3.72 -11.73
C VAL A 35 3.75 4.41 -13.09
N PRO A 36 2.68 4.22 -13.88
CA PRO A 36 2.52 4.92 -15.14
C PRO A 36 2.28 6.43 -14.91
N PRO A 37 2.54 7.29 -15.92
CA PRO A 37 2.20 8.70 -15.82
C PRO A 37 0.69 8.89 -15.61
N PRO A 38 0.28 9.95 -14.89
CA PRO A 38 -1.12 10.26 -14.70
C PRO A 38 -1.78 10.63 -16.04
N PRO A 39 -3.11 10.45 -16.16
CA PRO A 39 -3.83 10.93 -17.32
C PRO A 39 -3.75 12.47 -17.45
N PRO A 40 -4.00 13.01 -18.65
CA PRO A 40 -4.01 14.47 -18.87
C PRO A 40 -5.09 15.16 -18.01
N SER A 41 -4.97 16.48 -17.84
CA SER A 41 -5.80 17.26 -16.89
C SER A 41 -7.30 17.26 -17.17
N ASP A 42 -7.71 17.00 -18.41
CA ASP A 42 -9.11 16.83 -18.82
C ASP A 42 -9.70 15.45 -18.46
N LEU A 43 -8.86 14.51 -18.03
CA LEU A 43 -9.23 13.17 -17.60
C LEU A 43 -8.78 12.93 -16.14
N PRO A 44 -9.61 13.24 -15.14
CA PRO A 44 -9.23 13.07 -13.73
C PRO A 44 -9.07 11.60 -13.36
N ASN A 45 -8.20 11.31 -12.37
CA ASN A 45 -8.02 9.97 -11.79
C ASN A 45 -8.39 9.95 -10.31
N SER A 46 -8.66 8.75 -9.77
CA SER A 46 -8.96 8.54 -8.35
C SER A 46 -7.78 8.01 -7.54
N LEU A 47 -6.55 8.10 -8.08
CA LEU A 47 -5.32 7.62 -7.41
C LEU A 47 -4.52 8.76 -6.78
N GLY A 48 -4.93 10.03 -6.94
CA GLY A 48 -4.33 11.16 -6.24
C GLY A 48 -3.07 11.75 -6.88
N PHE A 49 -2.66 11.25 -8.05
CA PHE A 49 -1.60 11.88 -8.83
C PHE A 49 -2.16 13.06 -9.63
N SER A 50 -1.58 14.24 -9.48
CA SER A 50 -1.93 15.41 -10.31
C SER A 50 -1.43 15.23 -11.73
N SER A 51 -2.07 15.84 -12.73
CA SER A 51 -1.72 15.69 -14.15
C SER A 51 -0.31 16.21 -14.51
N ASP A 52 0.29 17.04 -13.66
CA ASP A 52 1.64 17.57 -13.79
C ASP A 52 2.69 16.76 -12.99
N SER A 53 2.27 15.76 -12.22
CA SER A 53 3.18 14.86 -11.52
C SER A 53 3.82 13.85 -12.47
N THR A 54 5.03 13.39 -12.12
CA THR A 54 5.79 12.42 -12.93
C THR A 54 6.18 11.17 -12.13
N PRO A 55 5.21 10.43 -11.55
CA PRO A 55 5.50 9.27 -10.71
C PRO A 55 6.27 8.18 -11.45
N GLU A 56 6.19 8.13 -12.77
CA GLU A 56 6.96 7.21 -13.61
C GLU A 56 8.47 7.42 -13.55
N LYS A 57 8.93 8.56 -13.03
CA LYS A 57 10.36 8.89 -12.92
C LYS A 57 10.96 8.58 -11.56
N ASP A 58 10.18 8.68 -10.48
CA ASP A 58 10.72 8.65 -9.12
C ASP A 58 9.92 7.82 -8.11
N VAL A 59 8.82 7.17 -8.53
CA VAL A 59 8.00 6.29 -7.69
C VAL A 59 8.05 4.84 -8.21
N VAL A 60 8.27 3.91 -7.30
CA VAL A 60 8.22 2.47 -7.55
C VAL A 60 7.31 1.85 -6.50
N LEU A 61 6.37 1.01 -6.94
CA LEU A 61 5.57 0.18 -6.05
C LEU A 61 6.39 -1.03 -5.62
N CYS A 62 6.54 -1.21 -4.30
CA CYS A 62 7.12 -2.41 -3.71
C CYS A 62 6.00 -3.30 -3.19
N LEU A 63 5.91 -4.52 -3.71
CA LEU A 63 4.93 -5.52 -3.30
C LEU A 63 5.66 -6.74 -2.72
N ILE A 64 5.36 -7.07 -1.47
CA ILE A 64 5.92 -8.22 -0.75
C ILE A 64 4.79 -9.20 -0.41
N PRO A 65 4.49 -10.18 -1.27
CA PRO A 65 3.58 -11.25 -0.89
C PRO A 65 4.30 -12.29 -0.02
N ILE A 66 3.54 -12.87 0.91
CA ILE A 66 3.98 -13.96 1.78
C ILE A 66 2.93 -15.06 1.68
N PHE A 67 3.36 -16.23 1.24
CA PHE A 67 2.54 -17.42 1.07
C PHE A 67 2.95 -18.46 2.12
N PHE A 68 1.97 -19.08 2.74
CA PHE A 68 2.14 -20.07 3.79
C PHE A 68 0.90 -20.95 3.88
N GLU A 69 1.05 -22.18 4.39
CA GLU A 69 -0.05 -23.14 4.49
C GLU A 69 -0.66 -23.19 5.90
N ASN A 70 0.16 -23.02 6.94
CA ASN A 70 -0.29 -23.12 8.32
C ASN A 70 -1.07 -21.86 8.75
N SER A 71 -2.40 -21.96 8.83
CA SER A 71 -3.25 -20.84 9.24
C SER A 71 -3.01 -20.38 10.68
N ASP A 72 -2.52 -21.25 11.55
CA ASP A 72 -2.27 -20.89 12.96
C ASP A 72 -1.14 -19.86 13.08
N ALA A 73 -0.25 -19.79 12.09
CA ALA A 73 0.83 -18.81 12.02
C ALA A 73 0.36 -17.40 11.56
N GLN A 74 -0.90 -17.24 11.12
CA GLN A 74 -1.39 -15.99 10.53
C GLN A 74 -1.17 -14.78 11.44
N GLY A 75 -1.44 -14.91 12.74
CA GLY A 75 -1.31 -13.79 13.69
C GLY A 75 0.14 -13.32 13.83
N GLU A 76 1.07 -14.26 13.99
CA GLU A 76 2.51 -13.94 14.09
C GLU A 76 3.07 -13.40 12.77
N LEU A 77 2.63 -13.94 11.63
CA LEU A 77 3.02 -13.45 10.30
C LEU A 77 2.42 -12.06 9.99
N ASP A 78 1.21 -11.75 10.44
CA ASP A 78 0.60 -10.42 10.29
C ASP A 78 1.42 -9.36 11.04
N VAL A 79 1.90 -9.68 12.25
CA VAL A 79 2.78 -8.80 13.03
C VAL A 79 4.13 -8.65 12.32
N ALA A 80 4.76 -9.77 11.96
CA ALA A 80 6.06 -9.75 11.30
C ALA A 80 6.00 -8.96 9.98
N THR A 81 4.93 -9.11 9.19
CA THR A 81 4.75 -8.37 7.93
C THR A 81 4.60 -6.87 8.16
N GLN A 82 3.86 -6.46 9.19
CA GLN A 82 3.76 -5.05 9.58
C GLN A 82 5.12 -4.47 9.95
N ASP A 83 5.95 -5.22 10.68
CA ASP A 83 7.29 -4.78 11.07
C ASP A 83 8.23 -4.62 9.86
N VAL A 84 8.13 -5.49 8.85
CA VAL A 84 8.90 -5.34 7.60
C VAL A 84 8.53 -4.04 6.89
N ILE A 85 7.22 -3.81 6.70
CA ILE A 85 6.73 -2.61 6.02
C ILE A 85 7.13 -1.35 6.79
N HIS A 86 6.98 -1.35 8.12
CA HIS A 86 7.40 -0.23 8.95
C HIS A 86 8.91 0.05 8.84
N SER A 87 9.73 -1.00 8.82
CA SER A 87 11.19 -0.86 8.65
C SER A 87 11.56 -0.29 7.28
N ILE A 88 10.83 -0.70 6.23
CA ILE A 88 10.99 -0.14 4.87
C ILE A 88 10.60 1.34 4.85
N ASP A 89 9.47 1.70 5.46
CA ASP A 89 9.00 3.09 5.53
C ASP A 89 10.03 3.98 6.25
N GLN A 90 10.59 3.51 7.36
CA GLN A 90 11.65 4.22 8.09
C GLN A 90 12.90 4.45 7.22
N VAL A 91 13.33 3.46 6.41
CA VAL A 91 14.45 3.63 5.48
C VAL A 91 14.11 4.66 4.41
N ALA A 92 12.89 4.61 3.85
CA ALA A 92 12.46 5.58 2.86
C ALA A 92 12.41 7.01 3.43
N GLU A 93 11.98 7.18 4.67
CA GLU A 93 11.99 8.46 5.39
C GLU A 93 13.42 8.98 5.63
N GLN A 94 14.32 8.12 6.13
CA GLN A 94 15.73 8.45 6.36
C GLN A 94 16.43 8.94 5.09
N GLU A 95 16.12 8.34 3.95
CA GLU A 95 16.69 8.68 2.66
C GLU A 95 15.92 9.78 1.90
N LYS A 96 14.91 10.39 2.55
CA LYS A 96 14.02 11.41 1.94
C LYS A 96 13.38 10.94 0.63
N ALA A 97 13.14 9.64 0.52
CA ALA A 97 12.54 8.98 -0.63
C ALA A 97 11.10 8.49 -0.34
N SER A 98 10.61 8.67 0.88
CA SER A 98 9.24 8.34 1.26
C SER A 98 8.23 9.12 0.41
N LYS A 99 7.22 8.39 -0.08
CA LYS A 99 6.08 8.93 -0.82
C LYS A 99 4.82 8.37 -0.17
N LYS A 100 3.93 9.25 0.27
CA LYS A 100 2.65 8.84 0.86
C LYS A 100 1.71 8.35 -0.24
N PHE A 101 1.80 7.06 -0.56
CA PHE A 101 0.95 6.42 -1.55
C PHE A 101 0.90 4.91 -1.31
N THR A 102 -0.30 4.36 -1.09
CA THR A 102 -0.53 2.91 -1.05
C THR A 102 -1.44 2.50 -2.20
N TYR A 103 -1.01 1.54 -3.01
CA TYR A 103 -1.84 1.07 -4.13
C TYR A 103 -2.96 0.15 -3.63
N LEU A 104 -4.21 0.56 -3.81
CA LEU A 104 -5.42 -0.06 -3.24
C LEU A 104 -5.51 -1.56 -3.53
N ASN A 105 -5.14 -1.95 -4.76
CA ASN A 105 -5.27 -3.34 -5.22
C ASN A 105 -4.34 -4.31 -4.49
N TYR A 106 -3.26 -3.82 -3.87
CA TYR A 106 -2.32 -4.63 -3.10
C TYR A 106 -2.22 -4.20 -1.64
N ALA A 107 -3.09 -3.29 -1.21
CA ALA A 107 -3.03 -2.76 0.14
C ALA A 107 -3.43 -3.84 1.16
N ALA A 108 -2.61 -4.00 2.19
CA ALA A 108 -2.92 -4.87 3.30
C ALA A 108 -4.04 -4.31 4.19
N ARG A 109 -4.66 -5.17 4.98
CA ARG A 109 -5.82 -4.81 5.80
C ARG A 109 -5.55 -3.73 6.85
N TRP A 110 -4.28 -3.48 7.23
CA TRP A 110 -3.90 -2.42 8.17
C TRP A 110 -3.57 -1.08 7.49
N GLN A 111 -3.30 -1.06 6.18
CA GLN A 111 -2.94 0.16 5.45
C GLN A 111 -4.15 1.03 5.11
N ASN A 112 -3.95 2.28 4.67
CA ASN A 112 -5.06 3.21 4.40
C ASN A 112 -4.99 3.87 3.00
N PRO A 113 -5.08 3.07 1.92
CA PRO A 113 -4.87 3.53 0.55
C PRO A 113 -5.79 4.68 0.12
N LEU A 114 -7.06 4.65 0.51
CA LEU A 114 -8.01 5.71 0.11
C LEU A 114 -7.65 7.08 0.70
N ARG A 115 -7.05 7.10 1.90
CA ARG A 115 -6.58 8.35 2.54
C ARG A 115 -5.24 8.81 1.98
N ASP A 116 -4.41 7.89 1.51
CA ASP A 116 -3.12 8.21 0.90
C ASP A 116 -3.26 8.93 -0.45
N TYR A 117 -4.40 8.80 -1.13
CA TYR A 117 -4.70 9.53 -2.39
C TYR A 117 -4.97 11.02 -2.21
N GLY A 118 -4.87 11.53 -0.98
CA GLY A 118 -5.04 12.93 -0.66
C GLY A 118 -6.47 13.31 -0.31
N SER A 119 -6.62 14.39 0.45
CA SER A 119 -7.90 14.85 0.99
C SER A 119 -8.92 15.20 -0.08
N HIS A 120 -8.47 15.77 -1.20
CA HIS A 120 -9.33 16.11 -2.34
C HIS A 120 -9.99 14.87 -2.94
N VAL A 121 -9.17 13.89 -3.39
CA VAL A 121 -9.68 12.63 -3.95
C VAL A 121 -10.55 11.88 -2.95
N PHE A 122 -10.13 11.82 -1.68
CA PHE A 122 -10.93 11.20 -0.64
C PHE A 122 -12.30 11.86 -0.46
N GLY A 123 -12.35 13.20 -0.48
CA GLY A 123 -13.60 13.97 -0.43
C GLY A 123 -14.50 13.74 -1.65
N ASP A 124 -13.92 13.66 -2.84
CA ASP A 124 -14.68 13.34 -4.07
C ASP A 124 -15.27 11.93 -4.01
N LEU A 125 -14.50 10.94 -3.56
CA LEU A 125 -15.00 9.58 -3.36
C LEU A 125 -16.15 9.55 -2.35
N GLN A 126 -16.07 10.31 -1.27
CA GLN A 126 -17.17 10.45 -0.30
C GLN A 126 -18.43 11.07 -0.93
N GLN A 127 -18.28 12.10 -1.78
CA GLN A 127 -19.41 12.71 -2.48
C GLN A 127 -20.06 11.74 -3.47
N VAL A 128 -19.25 11.01 -4.25
CA VAL A 128 -19.72 9.97 -5.18
C VAL A 128 -20.46 8.87 -4.43
N ALA A 129 -19.92 8.38 -3.31
CA ALA A 129 -20.56 7.37 -2.48
C ALA A 129 -21.93 7.85 -1.97
N LYS A 130 -22.04 9.09 -1.46
CA LYS A 130 -23.33 9.65 -1.01
C LYS A 130 -24.37 9.75 -2.14
N LYS A 131 -23.92 10.05 -3.36
CA LYS A 131 -24.81 10.21 -4.52
C LYS A 131 -25.32 8.89 -5.07
N TYR A 132 -24.45 7.88 -5.18
CA TYR A 132 -24.75 6.64 -5.90
C TYR A 132 -24.94 5.41 -4.99
N ASP A 133 -24.52 5.48 -3.72
CA ASP A 133 -24.77 4.48 -2.69
C ASP A 133 -25.44 5.14 -1.46
N PRO A 134 -26.63 5.78 -1.62
CA PRO A 134 -27.28 6.52 -0.53
C PRO A 134 -27.71 5.60 0.63
N GLN A 135 -27.85 4.30 0.38
CA GLN A 135 -28.16 3.29 1.39
C GLN A 135 -26.91 2.68 2.04
N GLY A 136 -25.71 3.04 1.59
CA GLY A 136 -24.45 2.57 2.17
C GLY A 136 -24.17 1.07 1.97
N ILE A 137 -24.76 0.43 0.96
CA ILE A 137 -24.58 -1.01 0.70
C ILE A 137 -23.10 -1.35 0.57
N PHE A 138 -22.34 -0.56 -0.20
CA PHE A 138 -20.90 -0.79 -0.37
C PHE A 138 -20.09 -0.35 0.85
N GLN A 139 -20.62 0.51 1.71
CA GLN A 139 -19.95 0.92 2.94
C GLN A 139 -20.14 -0.10 4.08
N ASP A 140 -21.27 -0.80 4.09
CA ASP A 140 -21.72 -1.57 5.24
C ASP A 140 -21.76 -3.08 4.99
N GLN A 141 -22.10 -3.52 3.77
CA GLN A 141 -22.40 -4.92 3.46
C GLN A 141 -21.33 -5.61 2.60
N VAL A 142 -20.49 -4.82 1.92
CA VAL A 142 -19.39 -5.33 1.08
C VAL A 142 -18.08 -5.25 1.84
N GLY A 143 -17.10 -6.11 1.53
CA GLY A 143 -15.73 -6.01 2.06
C GLY A 143 -14.95 -4.80 1.53
N GLY A 144 -13.66 -4.73 1.85
CA GLY A 144 -12.74 -3.70 1.34
C GLY A 144 -12.67 -2.40 2.17
N PHE A 145 -11.92 -1.43 1.67
CA PHE A 145 -11.64 -0.15 2.34
C PHE A 145 -12.87 0.78 2.31
N LYS A 146 -13.11 1.48 3.43
CA LYS A 146 -14.32 2.29 3.65
C LYS A 146 -14.01 3.79 3.71
N LEU A 147 -14.97 4.60 3.27
CA LEU A 147 -14.82 6.06 3.17
C LEU A 147 -15.32 6.81 4.40
N PHE A 148 -16.21 6.21 5.19
CA PHE A 148 -16.87 6.86 6.33
C PHE A 148 -16.60 6.20 7.68
N ARG A 149 -15.87 5.08 7.69
CA ARG A 149 -15.50 4.36 8.90
C ARG A 149 -14.01 4.50 9.10
N GLU A 150 -13.61 4.90 10.30
CA GLU A 150 -12.21 4.77 10.71
C GLU A 150 -11.91 3.30 10.99
N LYS A 151 -10.67 2.89 10.69
CA LYS A 151 -10.21 1.59 11.15
C LYS A 151 -10.05 1.67 12.67
N LYS A 152 -10.79 0.82 13.39
CA LYS A 152 -10.48 0.48 14.78
C LYS A 152 -9.24 -0.40 14.82
#